data_AF-A0A3D6DVN3-F1
#
_entry.id   AF-A0A3D6DVN3-F1
#
_cell.length_a   1.000
_cell.length_b   1.000
_cell.length_c   1.000
_cell.angle_alpha   90.00
_cell.angle_beta   90.00
_cell.angle_gamma   90.00
#
_symmetry.space_group_name_H-M   'P 1'
#
loop_
_entity.id
_entity.type
_entity.pdbx_description
1 polymer ?
#
loop_
_entity_poly.entity_id
_entity_poly.type
_entity_poly.pdbx_seq_one_letter_code
_entity_poly.pdbx_strand_id
1 'polypeptide(L)'
;MAAGGVAQCLPQRWYERRLAAVLWPLLPLSLLFGVLVWLRRWLYRCGVLRSYRLPVPVVVVGNLTVGGSGKTPLVLWLVRCLREHGWQPGIISRGYGGSDESVRAVVAGSASAEVGDEPLLLARRSGAPVYVGRDRAAAGQALLAAHPECDVIVSDDGLQHYRLQRSIELV
;
A
#
# COMPACT_ATOMS: atom_id res chain seq x y z
N MET A 1 -33.62 -19.84 7.87
CA MET A 1 -33.38 -20.57 6.60
C MET A 1 -32.77 -19.60 5.58
N ALA A 2 -31.58 -19.94 5.10
CA ALA A 2 -30.88 -19.53 3.87
C ALA A 2 -30.74 -18.03 3.49
N ALA A 3 -29.65 -17.39 3.94
CA ALA A 3 -29.05 -16.22 3.28
C ALA A 3 -27.49 -16.22 3.37
N GLY A 4 -26.87 -17.40 3.32
CA GLY A 4 -25.42 -17.58 3.52
C GLY A 4 -24.66 -18.27 2.37
N GLY A 5 -25.27 -18.40 1.19
CA GLY A 5 -24.75 -19.30 0.15
C GLY A 5 -23.73 -18.70 -0.83
N VAL A 6 -23.81 -17.41 -1.15
CA VAL A 6 -23.12 -16.87 -2.34
C VAL A 6 -21.74 -16.29 -2.02
N ALA A 7 -21.58 -15.62 -0.87
CA ALA A 7 -20.32 -14.98 -0.49
C ALA A 7 -19.25 -15.97 -0.02
N GLN A 8 -19.66 -17.15 0.51
CA GLN A 8 -18.73 -18.15 1.04
C GLN A 8 -18.29 -19.20 0.00
N CYS A 9 -19.01 -19.34 -1.12
CA CYS A 9 -18.67 -20.31 -2.18
C CYS A 9 -17.63 -19.79 -3.21
N LEU A 10 -17.38 -18.48 -3.24
CA LEU A 10 -16.48 -17.86 -4.23
C LEU A 10 -14.99 -18.18 -4.04
N PRO A 11 -14.44 -18.26 -2.80
CA PRO A 11 -13.02 -18.57 -2.62
C PRO A 11 -12.67 -20.01 -3.03
N GLN A 12 -13.58 -20.97 -2.79
CA GLN A 12 -13.35 -22.39 -3.09
C GLN A 12 -13.34 -22.68 -4.59
N ARG A 13 -14.18 -21.98 -5.38
CA ARG A 13 -14.22 -22.15 -6.85
C ARG A 13 -13.06 -21.50 -7.58
N TRP A 14 -12.35 -20.55 -6.96
CA TRP A 14 -11.19 -19.87 -7.58
C TRP A 14 -10.01 -20.81 -7.87
N TYR A 15 -9.92 -21.93 -7.13
CA TYR A 15 -8.87 -22.94 -7.27
C TYR A 15 -9.25 -24.13 -8.18
N GLU A 16 -10.49 -24.23 -8.65
CA GLU A 16 -10.90 -25.31 -9.55
C GLU A 16 -10.63 -24.96 -11.02
N ARG A 17 -9.80 -25.75 -11.71
CA ARG A 17 -9.47 -25.63 -13.16
C ARG A 17 -10.69 -25.70 -14.10
N ARG A 18 -11.89 -25.95 -13.57
CA ARG A 18 -13.14 -26.15 -14.33
C ARG A 18 -13.83 -24.85 -14.78
N LEU A 19 -13.36 -23.69 -14.33
CA LEU A 19 -13.89 -22.37 -14.75
C LEU A 19 -13.32 -21.85 -16.09
N ALA A 20 -12.37 -22.55 -16.71
CA ALA A 20 -11.68 -22.08 -17.92
C ALA A 20 -12.63 -21.75 -19.10
N ALA A 21 -13.73 -22.50 -19.27
CA ALA A 21 -14.72 -22.26 -20.32
C ALA A 21 -15.66 -21.08 -20.02
N VAL A 22 -16.02 -20.88 -18.75
CA VAL A 22 -16.90 -19.79 -18.29
C VAL A 22 -16.14 -18.45 -18.22
N LEU A 23 -14.83 -18.50 -18.01
CA LEU A 23 -13.94 -17.34 -17.98
C LEU A 23 -13.47 -16.89 -19.37
N TRP A 24 -13.77 -17.65 -20.44
CA TRP A 24 -13.39 -17.31 -21.81
C TRP A 24 -13.84 -15.90 -22.26
N PRO A 25 -15.08 -15.44 -22.03
CA PRO A 25 -15.47 -14.07 -22.36
C PRO A 25 -14.79 -13.00 -21.49
N LEU A 26 -14.18 -13.38 -20.36
CA LEU A 26 -13.37 -12.48 -19.52
C LEU A 26 -11.91 -12.40 -20.00
N LEU A 27 -11.46 -13.30 -20.89
CA LEU A 27 -10.11 -13.23 -21.48
C LEU A 27 -9.83 -11.92 -22.22
N PRO A 28 -10.68 -11.40 -23.14
CA PRO A 28 -10.43 -10.13 -23.81
C PRO A 28 -10.39 -8.97 -22.81
N LEU A 29 -11.22 -9.00 -21.76
CA LEU A 29 -11.20 -8.00 -20.70
C LEU A 29 -9.91 -8.08 -19.87
N SER A 30 -9.42 -9.29 -19.58
CA SER A 30 -8.15 -9.53 -18.89
C SER A 30 -6.95 -9.07 -19.72
N LEU A 31 -6.97 -9.30 -21.04
CA LEU A 31 -5.94 -8.82 -21.97
C LEU A 31 -5.95 -7.30 -22.06
N LEU A 32 -7.13 -6.67 -22.16
CA LEU A 32 -7.26 -5.21 -22.14
C LEU A 32 -6.72 -4.63 -20.84
N PHE A 33 -7.09 -5.20 -19.70
CA PHE A 33 -6.54 -4.80 -18.40
C PHE A 33 -5.02 -4.97 -18.36
N GLY A 34 -4.49 -6.09 -18.86
CA GLY A 34 -3.06 -6.35 -18.96
C GLY A 34 -2.32 -5.33 -19.82
N VAL A 35 -2.87 -4.98 -20.99
CA VAL A 35 -2.34 -3.94 -21.88
C VAL A 35 -2.36 -2.57 -21.22
N LEU A 36 -3.44 -2.20 -20.53
CA LEU A 36 -3.53 -0.92 -19.81
C LEU A 36 -2.53 -0.83 -18.67
N VAL A 37 -2.36 -1.90 -17.87
CA VAL A 37 -1.35 -1.96 -16.80
C VAL A 37 0.06 -1.92 -17.38
N TRP A 38 0.31 -2.63 -18.48
CA TRP A 38 1.59 -2.62 -19.18
C TRP A 38 1.92 -1.23 -19.73
N LEU A 39 0.97 -0.59 -20.44
CA LEU A 39 1.13 0.76 -20.97
C LEU A 39 1.38 1.76 -19.84
N ARG A 40 0.61 1.69 -18.75
CA ARG A 40 0.83 2.55 -17.57
C ARG A 40 2.24 2.36 -17.01
N ARG A 41 2.69 1.12 -16.82
CA ARG A 41 4.06 0.81 -16.36
C ARG A 41 5.12 1.36 -17.32
N TRP A 42 4.91 1.17 -18.62
CA TRP A 42 5.82 1.65 -19.66
C TRP A 42 5.92 3.18 -19.65
N LEU A 43 4.79 3.90 -19.50
CA LEU A 43 4.76 5.35 -19.41
C LEU A 43 5.53 5.90 -18.18
N TYR A 44 5.48 5.22 -17.02
CA TYR A 44 6.32 5.58 -15.88
C TYR A 44 7.80 5.25 -16.11
N ARG A 45 8.11 4.12 -16.76
CA ARG A 45 9.49 3.72 -17.07
C ARG A 45 10.17 4.65 -18.09
N CYS A 46 9.42 5.10 -19.09
CA CYS A 46 9.90 6.03 -20.10
C CYS A 46 9.91 7.49 -19.63
N GLY A 47 9.54 7.77 -18.38
CA GLY A 47 9.54 9.13 -17.81
C GLY A 47 8.44 10.04 -18.34
N VAL A 48 7.50 9.51 -19.13
CA VAL A 48 6.35 10.28 -19.65
C VAL A 48 5.42 10.70 -18.51
N LEU A 49 5.22 9.81 -17.53
CA LEU A 49 4.50 10.13 -16.31
C LEU A 49 5.47 10.60 -15.23
N ARG A 50 5.19 11.78 -14.65
CA ARG A 50 6.01 12.36 -13.57
C ARG A 50 6.04 11.42 -12.36
N SER A 51 7.24 10.98 -12.01
CA SER A 51 7.56 10.36 -10.73
C SER A 51 8.19 11.38 -9.80
N TYR A 52 7.79 11.38 -8.53
CA TYR A 52 8.35 12.23 -7.49
C TYR A 52 9.38 11.46 -6.66
N ARG A 53 10.53 12.05 -6.42
CA ARG A 53 11.58 11.50 -5.55
C ARG A 53 11.59 12.26 -4.23
N LEU A 54 11.44 11.53 -3.13
CA LEU A 54 11.61 12.10 -1.80
C LEU A 54 13.12 12.27 -1.50
N PRO A 55 13.51 13.22 -0.63
CA PRO A 55 14.91 13.46 -0.30
C PRO A 55 15.55 12.31 0.50
N VAL A 56 14.73 11.40 1.04
CA VAL A 56 15.15 10.21 1.79
C VAL A 56 14.83 8.93 1.02
N PRO A 57 15.55 7.81 1.27
CA PRO A 57 15.21 6.52 0.71
C PRO A 57 13.79 6.07 1.06
N VAL A 58 13.11 5.45 0.10
CA VAL A 58 11.75 4.92 0.27
C VAL A 58 11.76 3.41 0.10
N VAL A 59 11.39 2.69 1.14
CA VAL A 59 11.21 1.24 1.16
C VAL A 59 9.73 0.91 1.01
N VAL A 60 9.37 0.19 -0.04
CA VAL A 60 7.98 -0.24 -0.27
C VAL A 60 7.81 -1.67 0.17
N VAL A 61 6.82 -1.92 1.04
CA VAL A 61 6.38 -3.26 1.42
C VAL A 61 5.11 -3.59 0.65
N GLY A 62 5.18 -4.58 -0.23
CA GLY A 62 4.10 -5.02 -1.09
C GLY A 62 3.57 -6.41 -0.74
N ASN A 63 2.46 -6.79 -1.37
CA ASN A 63 2.08 -8.20 -1.50
C ASN A 63 1.43 -8.40 -2.87
N LEU A 64 1.71 -9.55 -3.50
CA LEU A 64 1.09 -9.94 -4.78
C LEU A 64 -0.28 -10.62 -4.61
N THR A 65 -0.62 -11.06 -3.40
CA THR A 65 -1.87 -11.81 -3.10
C THR A 65 -2.94 -10.96 -2.40
N VAL A 66 -4.20 -11.19 -2.77
CA VAL A 66 -5.37 -10.57 -2.13
C VAL A 66 -5.74 -11.41 -0.89
N GLY A 67 -5.48 -10.90 0.32
CA GLY A 67 -5.73 -11.59 1.59
C GLY A 67 -4.80 -11.13 2.72
N GLY A 68 -5.12 -11.52 3.97
CA GLY A 68 -4.37 -11.18 5.19
C GLY A 68 -2.93 -11.68 5.14
N SER A 69 -2.04 -10.85 4.60
CA SER A 69 -0.74 -11.25 4.05
C SER A 69 0.44 -10.94 4.97
N GLY A 70 0.19 -10.63 6.24
CA GLY A 70 1.26 -10.34 7.19
C GLY A 70 2.06 -9.07 6.89
N LYS A 71 1.60 -8.20 5.98
CA LYS A 71 2.25 -6.90 5.69
C LYS A 71 2.44 -6.06 6.93
N THR A 72 1.40 -5.93 7.76
CA THR A 72 1.47 -5.08 8.94
C THR A 72 2.51 -5.59 9.96
N PRO A 73 2.58 -6.89 10.29
CA PRO A 73 3.72 -7.46 11.02
C PRO A 73 5.09 -7.18 10.38
N LEU A 74 5.21 -7.31 9.05
CA LEU A 74 6.46 -7.08 8.33
C LEU A 74 6.89 -5.61 8.38
N VAL A 75 5.97 -4.67 8.19
CA VAL A 75 6.21 -3.23 8.32
C VAL A 75 6.66 -2.89 9.74
N LEU A 76 5.98 -3.43 10.76
CA LEU A 76 6.37 -3.23 12.16
C LEU A 76 7.76 -3.80 12.46
N TRP A 77 8.07 -4.99 11.95
CA TRP A 77 9.39 -5.60 12.09
C TRP A 77 10.47 -4.77 11.39
N LEU A 78 10.21 -4.31 10.16
CA LEU A 78 11.16 -3.50 9.39
C LEU A 78 11.44 -2.17 10.09
N VAL A 79 10.39 -1.49 10.58
CA VAL A 79 10.54 -0.23 11.32
C VAL A 79 11.34 -0.43 12.59
N ARG A 80 11.12 -1.52 13.32
CA ARG A 80 11.95 -1.86 14.50
C ARG A 80 13.40 -2.12 14.12
N CYS A 81 13.64 -2.95 13.11
CA CYS A 81 14.97 -3.26 12.63
C CYS A 81 15.73 -1.99 12.19
N LEU A 82 15.10 -1.09 11.43
CA LEU A 82 15.70 0.18 11.02
C LEU A 82 16.10 1.03 12.23
N ARG A 83 15.23 1.13 13.25
CA ARG A 83 15.52 1.86 14.49
C ARG A 83 16.67 1.23 15.29
N GLU A 84 16.71 -0.09 15.37
CA GLU A 84 17.81 -0.83 16.02
C GLU A 84 19.16 -0.56 15.33
N HIS A 85 19.14 -0.26 14.03
CA HIS A 85 20.32 0.14 13.26
C HIS A 85 20.56 1.67 13.24
N GLY A 86 19.85 2.43 14.09
CA GLY A 86 20.05 3.87 14.26
C GLY A 86 19.31 4.78 13.28
N TRP A 87 18.46 4.23 12.41
CA TRP A 87 17.63 5.02 11.49
C TRP A 87 16.38 5.57 12.18
N GLN A 88 15.82 6.63 11.61
CA GLN A 88 14.59 7.29 12.03
C GLN A 88 13.50 7.10 10.96
N PRO A 89 12.82 5.94 10.94
CA PRO A 89 11.82 5.65 9.92
C PRO A 89 10.54 6.45 10.11
N GLY A 90 9.98 6.94 9.01
CA GLY A 90 8.60 7.39 8.88
C GLY A 90 7.76 6.38 8.09
N ILE A 91 6.47 6.27 8.39
CA ILE A 91 5.56 5.34 7.71
C ILE A 91 4.53 6.12 6.90
N ILE A 92 4.31 5.69 5.65
CA ILE A 92 3.21 6.20 4.83
C ILE A 92 2.25 5.07 4.44
N SER A 93 0.94 5.31 4.59
CA SER A 93 -0.13 4.39 4.19
C SER A 93 -1.19 5.09 3.33
N ARG A 94 -2.07 4.35 2.66
CA ARG A 94 -3.14 4.90 1.82
C ARG A 94 -4.31 5.38 2.67
N GLY A 95 -4.49 4.80 3.86
CA GLY A 95 -5.72 4.98 4.64
C GLY A 95 -6.82 4.00 4.22
N TYR A 96 -6.51 2.71 4.02
CA TYR A 96 -7.54 1.75 3.61
C TYR A 96 -8.64 1.63 4.68
N GLY A 97 -9.90 1.81 4.27
CA GLY A 97 -11.06 1.83 5.18
C GLY A 97 -11.36 3.20 5.80
N GLY A 98 -10.52 4.22 5.59
CA GLY A 98 -10.80 5.60 5.97
C GLY A 98 -11.65 6.33 4.93
N SER A 99 -12.52 7.24 5.38
CA SER A 99 -13.35 8.09 4.51
C SER A 99 -12.63 9.34 4.01
N ASP A 100 -11.52 9.72 4.64
CA ASP A 100 -10.81 10.97 4.37
C ASP A 100 -9.80 10.79 3.23
N GLU A 101 -9.88 11.67 2.23
CA GLU A 101 -8.97 11.66 1.08
C GLU A 101 -7.73 12.54 1.29
N SER A 102 -7.73 13.35 2.35
CA SER A 102 -6.67 14.31 2.63
C SER A 102 -5.41 13.64 3.18
N VAL A 103 -4.27 14.32 2.99
CA VAL A 103 -3.01 13.91 3.62
C VAL A 103 -3.05 14.34 5.08
N ARG A 104 -2.86 13.39 6.01
CA ARG A 104 -2.85 13.68 7.44
C ARG A 104 -1.96 12.77 8.25
N ALA A 105 -1.51 13.29 9.40
CA ALA A 105 -0.88 12.50 10.43
C ALA A 105 -1.90 11.56 11.08
N VAL A 106 -1.47 10.33 11.37
CA VAL A 106 -2.22 9.36 12.15
C VAL A 106 -1.66 9.37 13.57
N VAL A 107 -2.50 9.76 14.52
CA VAL A 107 -2.16 9.75 15.95
C VAL A 107 -2.93 8.63 16.65
N ALA A 108 -2.45 8.20 17.82
CA ALA A 108 -3.06 7.06 18.54
C ALA A 108 -4.54 7.25 18.88
N GLY A 109 -4.98 8.51 19.02
CA GLY A 109 -6.37 8.91 19.27
C GLY A 109 -7.21 9.18 18.02
N SER A 110 -6.67 9.01 16.81
CA SER A 110 -7.45 9.19 15.57
C SER A 110 -8.58 8.15 15.48
N ALA A 111 -9.73 8.57 14.97
CA ALA A 111 -10.84 7.66 14.70
C ALA A 111 -10.51 6.76 13.51
N SER A 112 -10.69 5.45 13.63
CA SER A 112 -10.38 4.51 12.54
C SER A 112 -11.22 4.76 11.29
N ALA A 113 -12.44 5.30 11.44
CA ALA A 113 -13.28 5.71 10.31
C ALA A 113 -12.64 6.79 9.43
N GLU A 114 -11.71 7.58 9.96
CA GLU A 114 -11.03 8.65 9.23
C GLU A 114 -9.71 8.17 8.61
N VAL A 115 -8.89 7.45 9.38
CA VAL A 115 -7.51 7.08 9.01
C VAL A 115 -7.34 5.64 8.54
N GLY A 116 -8.35 4.80 8.75
CA GLY A 116 -8.29 3.35 8.56
C GLY A 116 -7.75 2.59 9.78
N ASP A 117 -8.12 1.32 9.89
CA ASP A 117 -7.70 0.46 11.00
C ASP A 117 -6.20 0.11 10.94
N GLU A 118 -5.66 -0.18 9.75
CA GLU A 118 -4.26 -0.55 9.57
C GLU A 118 -3.29 0.60 9.91
N PRO A 119 -3.48 1.84 9.43
CA PRO A 119 -2.58 2.94 9.78
C PRO A 119 -2.66 3.32 11.25
N LEU A 120 -3.84 3.20 11.88
CA LEU A 120 -4.00 3.42 13.31
C LEU A 120 -3.24 2.37 14.13
N LEU A 121 -3.28 1.10 13.70
CA LEU A 121 -2.49 0.03 14.31
C LEU A 121 -0.98 0.29 14.17
N LEU A 122 -0.53 0.75 13.00
CA LEU A 122 0.86 1.12 12.76
C LEU A 122 1.28 2.30 13.66
N ALA A 123 0.47 3.34 13.75
CA ALA A 123 0.74 4.50 14.61
C ALA A 123 0.87 4.11 16.09
N ARG A 124 0.03 3.17 16.55
CA ARG A 124 0.04 2.70 17.94
C ARG A 124 1.22 1.78 18.27
N ARG A 125 1.74 1.00 17.31
CA ARG A 125 2.72 -0.07 17.58
C ARG A 125 4.12 0.16 17.05
N SER A 126 4.28 1.02 16.05
CA SER A 126 5.58 1.28 15.42
C SER A 126 6.45 2.25 16.22
N GLY A 127 5.81 3.16 16.97
CA GLY A 127 6.48 4.30 17.61
C GLY A 127 7.12 5.26 16.61
N ALA A 128 6.79 5.15 15.33
CA ALA A 128 7.27 6.00 14.24
C ALA A 128 6.15 6.95 13.79
N PRO A 129 6.48 8.13 13.23
CA PRO A 129 5.48 8.99 12.58
C PRO A 129 4.76 8.25 11.46
N VAL A 130 3.43 8.34 11.44
CA VAL A 130 2.59 7.69 10.42
C VAL A 130 1.73 8.72 9.72
N TYR A 131 1.78 8.75 8.39
CA TYR A 131 0.94 9.61 7.57
C TYR A 131 0.09 8.77 6.60
N VAL A 132 -1.16 9.19 6.40
CA VAL A 132 -2.05 8.61 5.40
C VAL A 132 -2.33 9.61 4.29
N GLY A 133 -2.51 9.10 3.07
CA GLY A 133 -2.94 9.90 1.93
C GLY A 133 -2.98 9.07 0.65
N ARG A 134 -3.91 9.41 -0.26
CA ARG A 134 -4.00 8.77 -1.58
C ARG A 134 -2.75 9.02 -2.43
N ASP A 135 -2.24 10.25 -2.40
CA ASP A 135 -0.94 10.58 -2.99
C ASP A 135 0.18 10.30 -1.98
N ARG A 136 0.92 9.23 -2.23
CA ARG A 136 2.03 8.80 -1.38
C ARG A 136 3.20 9.77 -1.38
N ALA A 137 3.40 10.50 -2.48
CA ALA A 137 4.45 11.51 -2.54
C ALA A 137 4.07 12.71 -1.66
N ALA A 138 2.82 13.16 -1.72
CA ALA A 138 2.33 14.22 -0.86
C ALA A 138 2.34 13.81 0.63
N ALA A 139 1.94 12.57 0.94
CA ALA A 139 2.03 12.02 2.29
C ALA A 139 3.48 11.98 2.82
N GLY A 140 4.43 11.54 1.98
CA GLY A 140 5.84 11.53 2.34
C GLY A 140 6.43 12.94 2.53
N GLN A 141 6.03 13.91 1.70
CA GLN A 141 6.43 15.31 1.86
C GLN A 141 5.89 15.90 3.17
N ALA A 142 4.60 15.67 3.47
CA ALA A 142 3.99 16.16 4.69
C ALA A 142 4.62 15.53 5.94
N LEU A 143 4.96 14.24 5.87
CA LEU A 143 5.68 13.56 6.94
C LEU A 143 7.04 14.20 7.18
N LEU A 144 7.85 14.38 6.13
CA LEU A 144 9.19 14.96 6.26
C LEU A 144 9.18 16.45 6.64
N ALA A 145 8.13 17.17 6.27
CA ALA A 145 7.95 18.55 6.69
C ALA A 145 7.66 18.66 8.19
N ALA A 146 6.91 17.73 8.75
CA ALA A 146 6.60 17.68 10.19
C ALA A 146 7.68 16.97 11.02
N HIS A 147 8.38 16.02 10.40
CA HIS A 147 9.41 15.17 11.00
C HIS A 147 10.68 15.20 10.16
N PRO A 148 11.43 16.32 10.16
CA PRO A 148 12.67 16.46 9.40
C PRO A 148 13.78 15.51 9.87
N GLU A 149 13.64 14.93 11.08
CA GLU A 149 14.52 13.91 11.62
C GLU A 149 14.39 12.55 10.91
N CYS A 150 13.30 12.32 10.19
CA CYS A 150 13.11 11.06 9.46
C CYS A 150 14.08 10.93 8.29
N ASP A 151 14.84 9.85 8.26
CA ASP A 151 15.90 9.58 7.29
C ASP A 151 15.59 8.41 6.33
N VAL A 152 14.45 7.73 6.54
CA VAL A 152 13.94 6.66 5.67
C VAL A 152 12.41 6.61 5.75
N ILE A 153 11.75 6.30 4.64
CA ILE A 153 10.29 6.14 4.58
C ILE A 153 9.93 4.71 4.25
N VAL A 154 9.02 4.12 5.03
CA VAL A 154 8.42 2.81 4.79
C VAL A 154 6.99 2.99 4.30
N SER A 155 6.70 2.51 3.08
CA SER A 155 5.37 2.57 2.50
C SER A 155 4.68 1.22 2.55
N ASP A 156 3.56 1.14 3.28
CA ASP A 156 2.68 -0.02 3.25
C ASP A 156 1.82 0.03 1.97
N ASP A 157 1.90 -1.01 1.14
CA ASP A 157 1.13 -1.20 -0.10
C ASP A 157 1.39 -0.17 -1.24
N GLY A 158 2.67 -0.05 -1.60
CA GLY A 158 3.14 0.86 -2.66
C GLY A 158 3.24 0.27 -4.07
N LEU A 159 2.95 -1.03 -4.28
CA LEU A 159 3.23 -1.73 -5.56
C LEU A 159 2.54 -1.10 -6.78
N GLN A 160 1.42 -0.41 -6.58
CA GLN A 160 0.65 0.26 -7.63
C GLN A 160 0.91 1.79 -7.71
N HIS A 161 1.69 2.35 -6.79
CA HIS A 161 1.94 3.80 -6.68
C HIS A 161 3.26 4.21 -7.36
N TYR A 162 3.34 4.01 -8.68
CA TYR A 162 4.51 4.37 -9.50
C TYR A 162 4.87 5.87 -9.50
N ARG A 163 3.98 6.75 -9.01
CA ARG A 163 4.26 8.18 -8.84
C ARG A 163 5.31 8.46 -7.78
N LEU A 164 5.50 7.58 -6.79
CA LEU A 164 6.54 7.72 -5.79
C LEU A 164 7.74 6.85 -6.20
N GLN A 165 8.91 7.48 -6.36
CA GLN A 165 10.14 6.72 -6.58
C GLN A 165 10.50 5.94 -5.32
N ARG A 166 10.81 4.66 -5.52
CA ARG A 166 11.15 3.71 -4.46
C ARG A 166 12.58 3.23 -4.63
N SER A 167 13.30 3.14 -3.52
CA SER A 167 14.68 2.68 -3.47
C SER A 167 14.74 1.17 -3.37
N ILE A 168 13.85 0.58 -2.55
CA ILE A 168 13.79 -0.87 -2.29
C ILE A 168 12.32 -1.30 -2.33
N GLU A 169 12.07 -2.49 -2.88
CA GLU A 169 10.75 -3.14 -2.91
C GLU A 169 10.87 -4.52 -2.26
N LEU A 170 10.07 -4.77 -1.22
CA LEU A 170 9.94 -6.07 -0.56
C LEU A 170 8.60 -6.68 -0.99
N VAL A 171 8.67 -7.88 -1.61
CA VAL A 171 7.53 -8.63 -2.15
C VAL A 171 7.47 -10.01 -1.51
#